data_AF-A0A4Z0K4R4-F1
#
_entry.id   AF-A0A4Z0K4R4-F1
#
_cell.length_a   1.000
_cell.length_b   1.000
_cell.length_c   1.000
_cell.angle_alpha   90.00
_cell.angle_beta   90.00
_cell.angle_gamma   90.00
#
_symmetry.space_group_name_H-M   'P 1'
#
loop_
_entity.id
_entity.type
_entity.pdbx_description
1 polymer ?
#
loop_
_entity_poly.entity_id
_entity_poly.type
_entity_poly.pdbx_seq_one_letter_code
_entity_poly.pdbx_strand_id
1 'polypeptide(L)'
;MSTDRSNIRELARSHGLDIDADSIVVNELGLDFQVAIAEAADGRSWVLRIPRRSDVTARAGVEGRFLTAIAPLLSIAVPDWQIHSESLIAYPLLPGSPGLTIDDDGAPRWHFDVESPEYADSLGSVLAELHTVDPTAVRDSGIPESSPTEVRQRKREDIDRVISEFEVAPSLRERWAAWLDDDSFWPTFTTVTHGEVYPAHQLMDGPVTVGLLDWTTASIGDPAKDFMFHYASVSASAFGATTARYVAEGGRIWPRFAEHCGELYSTSPVELGLFALQTEEPEHMEAARAQLNPTV
;
A
#
# COMPACT_ATOMS: atom_id res chain seq x y z
N MET A 1 -11.32 21.61 19.62
CA MET A 1 -11.92 20.31 19.23
C MET A 1 -13.28 20.47 18.54
N SER A 2 -14.26 21.24 19.06
CA SER A 2 -15.58 21.44 18.41
C SER A 2 -15.53 22.09 17.01
N THR A 3 -14.60 23.03 16.78
CA THR A 3 -14.47 23.76 15.50
C THR A 3 -14.09 22.84 14.34
N ASP A 4 -13.27 21.83 14.58
CA ASP A 4 -12.78 20.94 13.54
C ASP A 4 -13.87 19.97 13.05
N ARG A 5 -14.60 19.34 13.98
CA ARG A 5 -15.77 18.50 13.67
C ARG A 5 -16.87 19.28 12.94
N SER A 6 -17.08 20.54 13.33
CA SER A 6 -18.08 21.41 12.69
C SER A 6 -17.68 21.74 11.25
N ASN A 7 -16.40 22.03 11.01
CA ASN A 7 -15.86 22.27 9.68
C ASN A 7 -15.95 21.03 8.78
N ILE A 8 -15.58 19.85 9.30
CA ILE A 8 -15.68 18.57 8.56
C ILE A 8 -17.13 18.30 8.15
N ARG A 9 -18.09 18.51 9.06
CA ARG A 9 -19.51 18.36 8.75
C ARG A 9 -19.99 19.36 7.69
N GLU A 10 -19.59 20.63 7.80
CA GLU A 10 -19.97 21.64 6.81
C GLU A 10 -19.39 21.33 5.43
N LEU A 11 -18.13 20.88 5.38
CA LEU A 11 -17.49 20.39 4.16
C LEU A 11 -18.26 19.21 3.55
N ALA A 12 -18.53 18.16 4.33
CA ALA A 12 -19.31 17.02 3.87
C ALA A 12 -20.68 17.44 3.31
N ARG A 13 -21.39 18.34 4.02
CA ARG A 13 -22.70 18.84 3.60
C ARG A 13 -22.63 19.64 2.30
N SER A 14 -21.54 20.38 2.06
CA SER A 14 -21.34 21.10 0.80
C SER A 14 -21.22 20.17 -0.42
N HIS A 15 -20.86 18.90 -0.20
CA HIS A 15 -20.82 17.83 -1.19
C HIS A 15 -22.04 16.90 -1.14
N GLY A 16 -23.10 17.28 -0.42
CA GLY A 16 -24.34 16.52 -0.35
C GLY A 16 -24.34 15.34 0.63
N LEU A 17 -23.33 15.24 1.51
CA LEU A 17 -23.25 14.21 2.55
C LEU A 17 -23.58 14.80 3.93
N ASP A 18 -24.72 14.41 4.51
CA ASP A 18 -25.12 14.83 5.86
C ASP A 18 -24.65 13.82 6.91
N ILE A 19 -23.62 14.22 7.67
CA ILE A 19 -23.01 13.42 8.75
C ILE A 19 -23.35 13.97 10.14
N ASP A 20 -23.41 13.07 11.12
CA ASP A 20 -23.52 13.42 12.53
C ASP A 20 -22.16 13.90 13.06
N ALA A 21 -22.12 15.16 13.51
CA ALA A 21 -20.92 15.79 14.05
C ALA A 21 -20.38 15.08 15.31
N ASP A 22 -21.25 14.48 16.12
CA ASP A 22 -20.85 13.85 17.37
C ASP A 22 -20.19 12.49 17.13
N SER A 23 -20.50 11.84 16.00
CA SER A 23 -19.90 10.58 15.54
C SER A 23 -18.50 10.72 14.94
N ILE A 24 -18.05 11.95 14.64
CA ILE A 24 -16.79 12.18 13.92
C ILE A 24 -15.58 11.75 14.74
N VAL A 25 -14.86 10.76 14.23
CA VAL A 25 -13.53 10.33 14.71
C VAL A 25 -12.51 10.72 13.66
N VAL A 26 -11.50 11.52 14.06
CA VAL A 26 -10.44 12.00 13.17
C VAL A 26 -9.17 11.20 13.41
N ASN A 27 -8.54 10.76 12.33
CA ASN A 27 -7.20 10.21 12.30
C ASN A 27 -6.27 11.20 11.58
N GLU A 28 -5.31 11.74 12.33
CA GLU A 28 -4.38 12.77 11.86
C GLU A 28 -3.07 12.21 11.30
N LEU A 29 -2.85 10.89 11.34
CA LEU A 29 -1.56 10.27 11.01
C LEU A 29 -1.17 10.38 9.53
N GLY A 30 -2.14 10.63 8.63
CA GLY A 30 -1.89 10.76 7.21
C GLY A 30 -1.18 12.08 6.83
N LEU A 31 -0.10 11.97 6.03
CA LEU A 31 0.67 13.12 5.54
C LEU A 31 -0.02 13.88 4.40
N ASP A 32 -0.73 13.17 3.52
CA ASP A 32 -1.42 13.77 2.37
C ASP A 32 -2.88 14.12 2.67
N PHE A 33 -3.52 13.39 3.57
CA PHE A 33 -4.94 13.55 3.90
C PHE A 33 -5.14 13.55 5.41
N GLN A 34 -6.01 14.44 5.89
CA GLN A 34 -6.72 14.23 7.15
C GLN A 34 -7.84 13.22 6.87
N VAL A 35 -7.91 12.15 7.67
CA VAL A 35 -8.94 11.11 7.52
C VAL A 35 -9.95 11.22 8.65
N ALA A 36 -11.23 11.23 8.34
CA ALA A 36 -12.30 11.19 9.33
C ALA A 36 -13.28 10.05 9.04
N ILE A 37 -13.79 9.42 10.09
CA ILE A 37 -14.88 8.45 10.02
C ILE A 37 -16.08 9.05 10.73
N ALA A 38 -17.25 9.01 10.09
CA ALA A 38 -18.49 9.55 10.63
C ALA A 38 -19.70 8.76 10.17
N GLU A 39 -20.76 8.74 10.98
CA GLU A 39 -22.06 8.21 10.59
C GLU A 39 -22.87 9.26 9.84
N ALA A 40 -23.50 8.86 8.73
CA ALA A 40 -24.43 9.67 7.97
C ALA A 40 -25.85 9.56 8.54
N ALA A 41 -26.73 10.50 8.18
CA ALA A 41 -28.12 10.54 8.63
C ALA A 41 -28.95 9.28 8.25
N ASP A 42 -28.48 8.50 7.26
CA ASP A 42 -29.07 7.23 6.87
C ASP A 42 -28.56 6.01 7.67
N GLY A 43 -27.68 6.25 8.65
CA GLY A 43 -27.09 5.23 9.52
C GLY A 43 -25.86 4.52 8.95
N ARG A 44 -25.40 4.87 7.73
CA ARG A 44 -24.17 4.31 7.16
C ARG A 44 -22.95 5.07 7.70
N SER A 45 -21.88 4.36 8.02
CA SER A 45 -20.58 4.98 8.31
C SER A 45 -19.84 5.31 7.02
N TRP A 46 -19.14 6.44 7.01
CA TRP A 46 -18.40 6.97 5.88
C TRP A 46 -16.96 7.29 6.27
N VAL A 47 -16.05 7.12 5.33
CA VAL A 47 -14.70 7.64 5.39
C VAL A 47 -14.63 8.92 4.58
N LEU A 48 -14.02 9.96 5.14
CA LEU A 48 -13.75 11.24 4.51
C LEU A 48 -12.23 11.42 4.45
N ARG A 49 -11.69 11.62 3.26
CA ARG A 49 -10.29 11.98 3.02
C ARG A 49 -10.24 13.44 2.58
N ILE A 50 -9.72 14.30 3.45
CA ILE A 50 -9.62 15.75 3.25
C ILE A 50 -8.18 16.08 2.86
N PRO A 51 -7.90 16.50 1.61
CA PRO A 51 -6.55 16.79 1.17
C PRO A 51 -5.91 17.89 2.00
N ARG A 52 -4.67 17.70 2.47
CA ARG A 52 -3.91 18.74 3.17
C ARG A 52 -3.27 19.75 2.23
N ARG A 53 -3.08 19.38 0.96
CA ARG A 53 -2.43 20.18 -0.10
C ARG A 53 -3.10 19.95 -1.45
N SER A 54 -3.01 20.93 -2.35
CA SER A 54 -3.67 20.89 -3.67
C SER A 54 -2.98 19.99 -4.70
N ASP A 55 -1.70 19.68 -4.52
CA ASP A 55 -0.94 18.76 -5.39
C ASP A 55 -1.35 17.29 -5.22
N VAL A 56 -1.94 16.95 -4.07
CA VAL A 56 -2.47 15.61 -3.75
C VAL A 56 -3.65 15.24 -4.67
N THR A 57 -4.44 16.22 -5.11
CA THR A 57 -5.67 16.01 -5.89
C THR A 57 -5.41 15.38 -7.26
N ALA A 58 -4.30 15.72 -7.91
CA ALA A 58 -3.97 15.17 -9.23
C ALA A 58 -3.68 13.65 -9.15
N ARG A 59 -3.01 13.21 -8.08
CA ARG A 59 -2.74 11.79 -7.81
C ARG A 59 -4.02 11.03 -7.46
N ALA A 60 -4.89 11.64 -6.66
CA ALA A 60 -6.21 11.08 -6.35
C ALA A 60 -7.07 10.83 -7.60
N GLY A 61 -6.92 11.67 -8.63
CA GLY A 61 -7.54 11.48 -9.94
C GLY A 61 -7.27 10.10 -10.57
N VAL A 62 -6.03 9.61 -10.49
CA VAL A 62 -5.62 8.30 -11.00
C VAL A 62 -6.18 7.18 -10.14
N GLU A 63 -6.01 7.29 -8.81
CA GLU A 63 -6.51 6.31 -7.83
C GLU A 63 -8.02 6.10 -7.98
N GLY A 64 -8.83 7.16 -8.07
CA GLY A 64 -10.29 7.04 -8.21
C GLY A 64 -10.74 6.34 -9.50
N ARG A 65 -10.05 6.57 -10.63
CA ARG A 65 -10.32 5.83 -11.88
C ARG A 65 -9.92 4.37 -11.76
N PHE A 66 -8.79 4.09 -11.11
CA PHE A 66 -8.34 2.73 -10.87
C PHE A 66 -9.32 1.97 -9.97
N LEU A 67 -9.74 2.56 -8.86
CA LEU A 67 -10.75 1.99 -7.95
C LEU A 67 -12.05 1.64 -8.68
N THR A 68 -12.53 2.53 -9.54
CA THR A 68 -13.72 2.29 -10.38
C THR A 68 -13.55 1.09 -11.30
N ALA A 69 -12.36 0.92 -11.89
CA ALA A 69 -12.07 -0.16 -12.84
C ALA A 69 -11.81 -1.51 -12.14
N ILE A 70 -11.15 -1.51 -10.98
CA ILE A 70 -10.74 -2.72 -10.28
C ILE A 70 -11.85 -3.31 -9.40
N ALA A 71 -12.72 -2.48 -8.81
CA ALA A 71 -13.78 -2.93 -7.90
C ALA A 71 -14.65 -4.08 -8.43
N PRO A 72 -15.13 -4.10 -9.70
CA PRO A 72 -15.95 -5.20 -10.20
C PRO A 72 -15.15 -6.49 -10.49
N LEU A 73 -13.83 -6.46 -10.39
CA LEU A 73 -12.93 -7.55 -10.71
C LEU A 73 -12.39 -8.28 -9.47
N LEU A 74 -12.65 -7.74 -8.28
CA LEU A 74 -12.21 -8.30 -7.01
C LEU A 74 -13.40 -8.76 -6.16
N SER A 75 -13.21 -9.83 -5.41
CA SER A 75 -14.15 -10.38 -4.44
C SER A 75 -14.13 -9.62 -3.10
N ILE A 76 -12.99 -9.01 -2.78
CA ILE A 76 -12.80 -8.18 -1.60
C ILE A 76 -13.29 -6.74 -1.82
N ALA A 77 -13.61 -6.05 -0.73
CA ALA A 77 -14.02 -4.66 -0.78
C ALA A 77 -12.84 -3.72 -1.06
N VAL A 78 -13.05 -2.74 -1.94
CA VAL A 78 -12.14 -1.62 -2.18
C VAL A 78 -12.91 -0.29 -2.03
N PRO A 79 -12.25 0.84 -1.74
CA PRO A 79 -12.94 2.13 -1.60
C PRO A 79 -13.77 2.50 -2.84
N ASP A 80 -15.08 2.66 -2.67
CA ASP A 80 -16.00 3.18 -3.69
C ASP A 80 -16.19 4.69 -3.50
N TRP A 81 -15.38 5.49 -4.18
CA TRP A 81 -15.41 6.96 -4.05
C TRP A 81 -16.67 7.56 -4.67
N GLN A 82 -17.71 7.68 -3.85
CA GLN A 82 -18.98 8.31 -4.23
C GLN A 82 -18.88 9.83 -4.27
N ILE A 83 -17.94 10.40 -3.51
CA ILE A 83 -17.56 11.81 -3.58
C ILE A 83 -16.09 11.88 -3.95
N HIS A 84 -15.78 12.64 -5.00
CA HIS A 84 -14.42 12.89 -5.45
C HIS A 84 -14.32 14.33 -5.98
N SER A 85 -13.67 15.19 -5.19
CA SER A 85 -13.44 16.61 -5.49
C SER A 85 -12.07 17.06 -5.02
N GLU A 86 -11.68 18.28 -5.37
CA GLU A 86 -10.41 18.87 -4.91
C GLU A 86 -10.33 19.06 -3.39
N SER A 87 -11.49 19.18 -2.72
CA SER A 87 -11.58 19.48 -1.29
C SER A 87 -11.98 18.28 -0.43
N LEU A 88 -12.57 17.24 -1.03
CA LEU A 88 -13.11 16.09 -0.32
C LEU A 88 -13.20 14.88 -1.23
N ILE A 89 -12.69 13.75 -0.73
CA ILE A 89 -13.01 12.42 -1.20
C ILE A 89 -13.79 11.72 -0.09
N ALA A 90 -14.89 11.03 -0.42
CA ALA A 90 -15.64 10.25 0.57
C ALA A 90 -16.22 8.98 -0.03
N TYR A 91 -16.22 7.92 0.79
CA TYR A 91 -16.74 6.60 0.44
C TYR A 91 -17.35 5.91 1.67
N PRO A 92 -18.32 5.00 1.49
CA PRO A 92 -18.83 4.19 2.59
C PRO A 92 -17.71 3.42 3.29
N LEU A 93 -17.76 3.34 4.61
CA LEU A 93 -16.81 2.53 5.39
C LEU A 93 -16.88 1.07 4.94
N LEU A 94 -15.73 0.51 4.60
CA LEU A 94 -15.62 -0.89 4.17
C LEU A 94 -15.79 -1.84 5.38
N PRO A 95 -16.25 -3.09 5.17
CA PRO A 95 -16.36 -4.08 6.24
C PRO A 95 -14.99 -4.53 6.76
N GLY A 96 -14.98 -5.07 7.98
CA GLY A 96 -13.78 -5.58 8.64
C GLY A 96 -13.06 -4.53 9.48
N SER A 97 -11.86 -4.85 9.94
CA SER A 97 -11.01 -3.95 10.74
C SER A 97 -9.55 -4.08 10.32
N PRO A 98 -8.72 -3.03 10.39
CA PRO A 98 -7.32 -3.11 10.01
C PRO A 98 -6.61 -4.25 10.76
N GLY A 99 -5.83 -5.07 10.05
CA GLY A 99 -5.05 -6.15 10.64
C GLY A 99 -3.90 -5.67 11.52
N LEU A 100 -3.44 -4.43 11.28
CA LEU A 100 -2.42 -3.73 12.06
C LEU A 100 -2.84 -2.27 12.27
N THR A 101 -2.72 -1.79 13.51
CA THR A 101 -2.84 -0.36 13.83
C THR A 101 -1.60 0.11 14.58
N ILE A 102 -1.40 1.41 14.67
CA ILE A 102 -0.40 2.01 15.56
C ILE A 102 -1.11 2.46 16.83
N ASP A 103 -0.56 2.15 18.00
CA ASP A 103 -1.07 2.63 19.29
C ASP A 103 -0.62 4.06 19.61
N ASP A 104 -1.09 4.61 20.73
CA ASP A 104 -0.80 5.99 21.14
C ASP A 104 0.70 6.25 21.39
N ASP A 105 1.48 5.20 21.64
CA ASP A 105 2.93 5.26 21.85
C ASP A 105 3.73 5.09 20.54
N GLY A 106 3.05 4.94 19.41
CA GLY A 106 3.68 4.72 18.10
C GLY A 106 4.06 3.27 17.82
N ALA A 107 3.64 2.32 18.66
CA ALA A 107 4.00 0.91 18.51
C ALA A 107 2.97 0.14 17.64
N PRO A 108 3.45 -0.84 16.83
CA PRO A 108 2.56 -1.68 16.02
C PRO A 108 1.73 -2.62 16.90
N ARG A 109 0.41 -2.59 16.71
CA ARG A 109 -0.56 -3.48 17.34
C ARG A 109 -1.24 -4.37 16.29
N TRP A 110 -0.91 -5.65 16.33
CA TRP A 110 -1.49 -6.69 15.46
C TRP A 110 -2.82 -7.18 16.00
N HIS A 111 -3.78 -7.44 15.10
CA HIS A 111 -5.15 -7.85 15.43
C HIS A 111 -5.50 -9.27 14.99
N PHE A 112 -4.53 -10.01 14.45
CA PHE A 112 -4.64 -11.40 14.03
C PHE A 112 -3.26 -12.09 14.13
N ASP A 113 -3.23 -13.41 14.01
CA ASP A 113 -1.99 -14.18 13.94
C ASP A 113 -1.47 -14.21 12.50
N VAL A 114 -0.29 -13.61 12.27
CA VAL A 114 0.34 -13.53 10.94
C VAL A 114 0.81 -14.88 10.42
N GLU A 115 0.99 -15.86 11.31
CA GLU A 115 1.36 -17.24 10.98
C GLU A 115 0.13 -18.14 10.75
N SER A 116 -1.09 -17.59 10.85
CA SER A 116 -2.33 -18.34 10.66
C SER A 116 -2.38 -18.96 9.25
N PRO A 117 -2.66 -20.28 9.14
CA PRO A 117 -2.92 -20.92 7.85
C PRO A 117 -4.11 -20.30 7.12
N GLU A 118 -5.16 -19.88 7.85
CA GLU A 118 -6.31 -19.21 7.25
C GLU A 118 -5.93 -17.85 6.63
N TYR A 119 -5.04 -17.09 7.29
CA TYR A 119 -4.50 -15.86 6.72
C TYR A 119 -3.64 -16.13 5.50
N ALA A 120 -2.77 -17.16 5.56
CA ALA A 120 -1.94 -17.55 4.43
C ALA A 120 -2.79 -17.90 3.19
N ASP A 121 -3.86 -18.67 3.37
CA ASP A 121 -4.82 -18.99 2.32
C ASP A 121 -5.58 -17.75 1.84
N SER A 122 -6.06 -16.90 2.75
CA SER A 122 -6.79 -15.68 2.40
C SER A 122 -5.94 -14.73 1.57
N LEU A 123 -4.73 -14.40 2.03
CA LEU A 123 -3.83 -13.49 1.34
C LEU A 123 -3.41 -14.05 -0.02
N GLY A 124 -3.09 -15.35 -0.09
CA GLY A 124 -2.73 -16.00 -1.34
C GLY A 124 -3.83 -15.90 -2.40
N SER A 125 -5.09 -16.05 -1.98
CA SER A 125 -6.26 -15.95 -2.87
C SER A 125 -6.51 -14.51 -3.33
N VAL A 126 -6.47 -13.54 -2.41
CA VAL A 126 -6.63 -12.11 -2.73
C VAL A 126 -5.57 -11.64 -3.73
N LEU A 127 -4.30 -12.02 -3.50
CA LEU A 127 -3.22 -11.65 -4.41
C LEU A 127 -3.34 -12.35 -5.76
N ALA A 128 -3.83 -13.59 -5.81
CA ALA A 128 -4.06 -14.29 -7.07
C ALA A 128 -5.17 -13.61 -7.87
N GLU A 129 -6.27 -13.24 -7.22
CA GLU A 129 -7.36 -12.51 -7.85
C GLU A 129 -6.88 -11.18 -8.43
N LEU A 130 -6.13 -10.38 -7.66
CA LEU A 130 -5.55 -9.12 -8.14
C LEU A 130 -4.56 -9.35 -9.29
N HIS A 131 -3.64 -10.29 -9.14
CA HIS A 131 -2.55 -10.50 -10.11
C HIS A 131 -2.97 -11.27 -11.37
N THR A 132 -4.21 -11.74 -11.44
CA THR A 132 -4.76 -12.38 -12.64
C THR A 132 -5.70 -11.46 -13.42
N VAL A 133 -5.96 -10.24 -12.91
CA VAL A 133 -6.65 -9.19 -13.66
C VAL A 133 -5.88 -8.87 -14.94
N ASP A 134 -6.58 -8.88 -16.08
CA ASP A 134 -6.03 -8.43 -17.35
C ASP A 134 -5.65 -6.95 -17.25
N PRO A 135 -4.36 -6.57 -17.43
CA PRO A 135 -3.92 -5.18 -17.35
C PRO A 135 -4.70 -4.22 -18.26
N THR A 136 -5.27 -4.71 -19.36
CA THR A 136 -6.12 -3.89 -20.25
C THR A 136 -7.33 -3.30 -19.55
N ALA A 137 -7.86 -3.97 -18.52
CA ALA A 137 -9.03 -3.50 -17.77
C ALA A 137 -8.75 -2.23 -16.94
N VAL A 138 -7.49 -1.98 -16.58
CA VAL A 138 -7.09 -0.88 -15.68
C VAL A 138 -6.18 0.15 -16.34
N ARG A 139 -5.63 -0.12 -17.53
CA ARG A 139 -4.70 0.80 -18.24
C ARG A 139 -5.26 2.21 -18.41
N ASP A 140 -6.54 2.35 -18.72
CA ASP A 140 -7.19 3.66 -18.92
C ASP A 140 -7.32 4.49 -17.62
N SER A 141 -7.05 3.90 -16.45
CA SER A 141 -6.97 4.65 -15.20
C SER A 141 -5.76 5.60 -15.17
N GLY A 142 -4.69 5.28 -15.91
CA GLY A 142 -3.44 6.04 -15.92
C GLY A 142 -2.45 5.64 -14.81
N ILE A 143 -2.65 4.49 -14.16
CA ILE A 143 -1.64 3.92 -13.25
C ILE A 143 -0.30 3.69 -13.98
N PRO A 144 0.84 3.77 -13.29
CA PRO A 144 2.14 3.48 -13.92
C PRO A 144 2.19 2.04 -14.44
N GLU A 145 2.73 1.86 -15.64
CA GLU A 145 3.02 0.55 -16.23
C GLU A 145 4.52 0.40 -16.47
N SER A 146 5.05 -0.79 -16.19
CA SER A 146 6.43 -1.18 -16.45
C SER A 146 6.47 -2.57 -17.06
N SER A 147 7.30 -2.76 -18.06
CA SER A 147 7.77 -4.08 -18.49
C SER A 147 8.70 -4.68 -17.43
N PRO A 148 8.98 -6.00 -17.48
CA PRO A 148 9.90 -6.63 -16.52
C PRO A 148 11.31 -6.02 -16.55
N THR A 149 11.79 -5.60 -17.72
CA THR A 149 13.09 -4.91 -17.85
C THR A 149 13.05 -3.53 -17.20
N GLU A 150 11.96 -2.79 -17.37
CA GLU A 150 11.79 -1.46 -16.76
C GLU A 150 11.64 -1.53 -15.24
N VAL A 151 10.98 -2.57 -14.70
CA VAL A 151 10.92 -2.82 -13.25
C VAL A 151 12.33 -2.84 -12.64
N ARG A 152 13.22 -3.67 -13.22
CA ARG A 152 14.60 -3.80 -12.76
C ARG A 152 15.38 -2.50 -12.93
N GLN A 153 15.20 -1.85 -14.07
CA GLN A 153 15.90 -0.61 -14.39
C GLN A 153 15.50 0.53 -13.44
N ARG A 154 14.20 0.72 -13.16
CA ARG A 154 13.73 1.75 -12.22
C ARG A 154 14.27 1.50 -10.81
N LYS A 155 14.27 0.25 -10.35
CA LYS A 155 14.86 -0.08 -9.04
C LYS A 155 16.36 0.21 -8.98
N ARG A 156 17.10 -0.01 -10.08
CA ARG A 156 18.51 0.40 -10.20
C ARG A 156 18.65 1.92 -10.06
N GLU A 157 17.83 2.68 -10.80
CA GLU A 157 17.84 4.14 -10.78
C GLU A 157 17.51 4.71 -9.40
N ASP A 158 16.54 4.12 -8.70
CA ASP A 158 16.17 4.49 -7.33
C ASP A 158 17.34 4.29 -6.36
N ILE A 159 18.01 3.14 -6.44
CA ILE A 159 19.20 2.83 -5.63
C ILE A 159 20.34 3.80 -5.95
N ASP A 160 20.62 4.05 -7.23
CA ASP A 160 21.68 4.95 -7.67
C ASP A 160 21.43 6.39 -7.20
N ARG A 161 20.17 6.86 -7.28
CA ARG A 161 19.77 8.18 -6.79
C ARG A 161 20.02 8.30 -5.29
N VAL A 162 19.60 7.33 -4.48
CA VAL A 162 19.84 7.35 -3.03
C VAL A 162 21.33 7.27 -2.70
N ILE A 163 22.09 6.43 -3.42
CA ILE A 163 23.54 6.33 -3.27
C ILE A 163 24.26 7.65 -3.56
N SER A 164 23.73 8.47 -4.46
CA SER A 164 24.32 9.77 -4.82
C SER A 164 24.08 10.86 -3.78
N GLU A 165 23.02 10.75 -2.98
CA GLU A 165 22.59 11.76 -2.02
C GLU A 165 22.92 11.39 -0.56
N PHE A 166 23.10 10.09 -0.27
CA PHE A 166 23.32 9.57 1.07
C PHE A 166 24.60 8.73 1.16
N GLU A 167 25.22 8.75 2.34
CA GLU A 167 26.17 7.71 2.70
C GLU A 167 25.43 6.39 2.91
N VAL A 168 25.83 5.35 2.18
CA VAL A 168 25.20 4.03 2.23
C VAL A 168 26.26 3.01 2.57
N ALA A 169 26.00 2.16 3.56
CA ALA A 169 26.93 1.13 4.03
C ALA A 169 27.42 0.25 2.85
N PRO A 170 28.73 -0.04 2.75
CA PRO A 170 29.28 -0.85 1.65
C PRO A 170 28.58 -2.22 1.50
N SER A 171 28.23 -2.86 2.62
CA SER A 171 27.52 -4.15 2.62
C SER A 171 26.14 -4.09 1.95
N LEU A 172 25.40 -2.99 2.12
CA LEU A 172 24.11 -2.78 1.45
C LEU A 172 24.31 -2.55 -0.06
N ARG A 173 25.30 -1.72 -0.43
CA ARG A 173 25.63 -1.47 -1.84
C ARG A 173 26.01 -2.77 -2.57
N GLU A 174 26.88 -3.58 -1.96
CA GLU A 174 27.30 -4.87 -2.51
C GLU A 174 26.14 -5.85 -2.64
N ARG A 175 25.29 -5.95 -1.61
CA ARG A 175 24.09 -6.78 -1.62
C ARG A 175 23.15 -6.41 -2.76
N TRP A 176 22.78 -5.13 -2.86
CA TRP A 176 21.82 -4.68 -3.87
C TRP A 176 22.40 -4.77 -5.28
N ALA A 177 23.69 -4.48 -5.48
CA ALA A 177 24.34 -4.67 -6.78
C ALA A 177 24.32 -6.14 -7.20
N ALA A 178 24.65 -7.08 -6.30
CA ALA A 178 24.62 -8.51 -6.60
C ALA A 178 23.20 -9.00 -6.97
N TRP A 179 22.18 -8.52 -6.27
CA TRP A 179 20.78 -8.80 -6.60
C TRP A 179 20.35 -8.18 -7.94
N LEU A 180 20.71 -6.92 -8.18
CA LEU A 180 20.40 -6.19 -9.40
C LEU A 180 21.11 -6.76 -10.62
N ASP A 181 22.22 -7.49 -10.48
CA ASP A 181 23.00 -8.03 -11.60
C ASP A 181 22.69 -9.51 -11.92
N ASP A 182 21.94 -10.20 -11.05
CA ASP A 182 21.57 -11.60 -11.25
C ASP A 182 20.14 -11.75 -11.81
N ASP A 183 20.06 -12.13 -13.09
CA ASP A 183 18.81 -12.30 -13.85
C ASP A 183 17.81 -13.28 -13.20
N SER A 184 18.30 -14.25 -12.44
CA SER A 184 17.44 -15.30 -11.85
C SER A 184 16.50 -14.78 -10.76
N PHE A 185 16.76 -13.59 -10.21
CA PHE A 185 15.88 -12.93 -9.26
C PHE A 185 14.69 -12.23 -9.90
N TRP A 186 14.78 -11.84 -11.17
CA TRP A 186 13.83 -10.88 -11.74
C TRP A 186 12.69 -11.59 -12.47
N PRO A 187 11.46 -11.03 -12.41
CA PRO A 187 10.34 -11.60 -13.12
C PRO A 187 10.51 -11.48 -14.63
N THR A 188 9.86 -12.37 -15.37
CA THR A 188 9.75 -12.31 -16.85
C THR A 188 8.38 -11.81 -17.31
N PHE A 189 7.56 -11.33 -16.38
CA PHE A 189 6.21 -10.84 -16.58
C PHE A 189 5.89 -9.75 -15.56
N THR A 190 4.86 -8.95 -15.84
CA THR A 190 4.32 -7.97 -14.89
C THR A 190 2.81 -8.15 -14.77
N THR A 191 2.24 -7.62 -13.70
CA THR A 191 0.82 -7.75 -13.35
C THR A 191 0.29 -6.45 -12.74
N VAL A 192 -1.02 -6.29 -12.67
CA VAL A 192 -1.65 -5.33 -11.77
C VAL A 192 -1.25 -5.67 -10.33
N THR A 193 -0.73 -4.69 -9.59
CA THR A 193 -0.29 -4.80 -8.19
C THR A 193 -0.95 -3.71 -7.35
N HIS A 194 -1.12 -3.97 -6.07
CA HIS A 194 -1.49 -2.97 -5.08
C HIS A 194 -0.32 -2.03 -4.81
N GLY A 195 0.90 -2.57 -4.67
CA GLY A 195 2.15 -1.83 -4.49
C GLY A 195 2.61 -1.74 -3.04
N GLU A 196 1.67 -1.78 -2.09
CA GLU A 196 1.95 -1.68 -0.65
C GLU A 196 1.03 -2.56 0.22
N VAL A 197 1.08 -3.87 0.00
CA VAL A 197 0.27 -4.83 0.79
C VAL A 197 0.96 -5.13 2.11
N TYR A 198 0.40 -4.58 3.18
CA TYR A 198 0.72 -4.95 4.55
C TYR A 198 -0.51 -4.77 5.45
N PRO A 199 -0.52 -5.32 6.67
CA PRO A 199 -1.78 -5.48 7.39
C PRO A 199 -2.47 -4.22 7.88
N ALA A 200 -1.84 -3.04 7.80
CA ALA A 200 -2.57 -1.79 8.07
C ALA A 200 -3.47 -1.39 6.89
N HIS A 201 -3.16 -1.84 5.69
CA HIS A 201 -3.98 -1.66 4.49
C HIS A 201 -4.95 -2.82 4.24
N GLN A 202 -4.90 -3.87 5.05
CA GLN A 202 -5.81 -5.00 4.98
C GLN A 202 -6.91 -4.88 6.02
N LEU A 203 -8.17 -4.92 5.56
CA LEU A 203 -9.32 -5.06 6.43
C LEU A 203 -9.64 -6.53 6.61
N MET A 204 -9.73 -6.93 7.88
CA MET A 204 -9.81 -8.32 8.31
C MET A 204 -11.17 -8.64 8.94
N ASP A 205 -11.68 -9.84 8.67
CA ASP A 205 -12.70 -10.53 9.46
C ASP A 205 -12.07 -11.81 10.03
N GLY A 206 -11.66 -11.74 11.31
CA GLY A 206 -10.74 -12.73 11.87
C GLY A 206 -9.42 -12.77 11.10
N PRO A 207 -8.95 -13.94 10.63
CA PRO A 207 -7.74 -14.05 9.80
C PRO A 207 -7.99 -13.84 8.30
N VAL A 208 -9.22 -13.53 7.87
CA VAL A 208 -9.58 -13.41 6.46
C VAL A 208 -9.54 -11.95 6.01
N THR A 209 -8.80 -11.67 4.94
CA THR A 209 -8.77 -10.35 4.29
C THR A 209 -10.07 -10.14 3.51
N VAL A 210 -10.88 -9.18 3.92
CA VAL A 210 -12.18 -8.83 3.31
C VAL A 210 -12.15 -7.49 2.57
N GLY A 211 -11.06 -6.73 2.70
CA GLY A 211 -10.88 -5.49 1.94
C GLY A 211 -9.43 -5.00 1.90
N LEU A 212 -9.13 -4.18 0.91
CA LEU A 212 -7.84 -3.50 0.74
C LEU A 212 -8.03 -1.99 0.62
N LEU A 213 -7.21 -1.25 1.37
CA LEU A 213 -7.19 0.20 1.44
C LEU A 213 -5.92 0.76 0.79
N ASP A 214 -5.93 2.06 0.51
CA ASP A 214 -4.77 2.84 0.01
C ASP A 214 -4.14 2.31 -1.29
N TRP A 215 -4.84 2.58 -2.39
CA TRP A 215 -4.43 2.15 -3.73
C TRP A 215 -3.56 3.19 -4.46
N THR A 216 -2.97 4.15 -3.73
CA THR A 216 -2.14 5.20 -4.31
C THR A 216 -0.88 4.66 -4.99
N THR A 217 -0.41 3.49 -4.59
CA THR A 217 0.79 2.81 -5.13
C THR A 217 0.46 1.75 -6.20
N ALA A 218 -0.81 1.65 -6.62
CA ALA A 218 -1.24 0.70 -7.63
C ALA A 218 -0.50 0.89 -8.97
N SER A 219 -0.09 -0.21 -9.58
CA SER A 219 0.70 -0.18 -10.82
C SER A 219 0.54 -1.47 -11.62
N ILE A 220 1.02 -1.46 -12.87
CA ILE A 220 1.33 -2.69 -13.60
C ILE A 220 2.85 -2.91 -13.50
N GLY A 221 3.25 -3.90 -12.72
CA GLY A 221 4.65 -4.07 -12.32
C GLY A 221 4.96 -5.44 -11.72
N ASP A 222 5.90 -5.45 -10.78
CA ASP A 222 6.43 -6.65 -10.18
C ASP A 222 5.48 -7.25 -9.14
N PRO A 223 4.95 -8.48 -9.34
CA PRO A 223 4.06 -9.11 -8.37
C PRO A 223 4.70 -9.29 -6.99
N ALA A 224 6.03 -9.38 -6.89
CA ALA A 224 6.71 -9.63 -5.61
C ALA A 224 6.60 -8.45 -4.63
N LYS A 225 6.27 -7.23 -5.10
CA LYS A 225 6.06 -6.07 -4.22
C LYS A 225 4.95 -6.32 -3.21
N ASP A 226 3.89 -7.01 -3.62
CA ASP A 226 2.74 -7.33 -2.76
C ASP A 226 3.02 -8.49 -1.79
N PHE A 227 4.19 -9.14 -1.90
CA PHE A 227 4.62 -10.22 -1.02
C PHE A 227 5.77 -9.82 -0.09
N MET A 228 6.51 -8.75 -0.38
CA MET A 228 7.77 -8.45 0.32
C MET A 228 7.58 -8.24 1.84
N PHE A 229 6.50 -7.56 2.25
CA PHE A 229 6.21 -7.37 3.67
C PHE A 229 5.83 -8.69 4.34
N HIS A 230 5.00 -9.50 3.68
CA HIS A 230 4.61 -10.82 4.17
C HIS A 230 5.84 -11.72 4.35
N TYR A 231 6.72 -11.79 3.34
CA TYR A 231 8.00 -12.52 3.42
C TYR A 231 8.84 -12.10 4.64
N ALA A 232 8.92 -10.80 4.91
CA ALA A 232 9.69 -10.29 6.04
C ALA A 232 9.02 -10.52 7.42
N SER A 233 7.73 -10.86 7.44
CA SER A 233 6.92 -10.89 8.66
C SER A 233 6.57 -12.29 9.14
N VAL A 234 6.82 -13.34 8.33
CA VAL A 234 6.37 -14.71 8.63
C VAL A 234 7.46 -15.74 8.42
N SER A 235 7.26 -16.93 8.97
CA SER A 235 8.11 -18.09 8.74
C SER A 235 8.10 -18.53 7.27
N ALA A 236 9.19 -19.19 6.83
CA ALA A 236 9.25 -19.77 5.49
C ALA A 236 8.11 -20.77 5.20
N SER A 237 7.56 -21.41 6.24
CA SER A 237 6.42 -22.31 6.11
C SER A 237 5.13 -21.55 5.78
N ALA A 238 4.84 -20.46 6.50
CA ALA A 238 3.67 -19.63 6.24
C ALA A 238 3.76 -18.95 4.86
N PHE A 239 4.91 -18.37 4.52
CA PHE A 239 5.14 -17.79 3.19
C PHE A 239 4.98 -18.84 2.06
N GLY A 240 5.48 -20.06 2.31
CA GLY A 240 5.30 -21.20 1.40
C GLY A 240 3.83 -21.59 1.22
N ALA A 241 3.03 -21.55 2.30
CA ALA A 241 1.59 -21.82 2.23
C ALA A 241 0.86 -20.75 1.40
N THR A 242 1.14 -19.46 1.64
CA THR A 242 0.55 -18.35 0.88
C THR A 242 0.89 -18.43 -0.60
N THR A 243 2.17 -18.66 -0.94
CA THR A 243 2.59 -18.77 -2.35
C THR A 243 2.05 -20.03 -3.02
N ALA A 244 1.89 -21.14 -2.28
CA ALA A 244 1.22 -22.32 -2.79
C ALA A 244 -0.26 -22.05 -3.12
N ARG A 245 -0.98 -21.34 -2.25
CA ARG A 245 -2.36 -20.92 -2.53
C ARG A 245 -2.44 -19.97 -3.72
N TYR A 246 -1.58 -18.96 -3.75
CA TYR A 246 -1.49 -18.01 -4.86
C TYR A 246 -1.30 -18.71 -6.22
N VAL A 247 -0.39 -19.69 -6.29
CA VAL A 247 -0.16 -20.47 -7.52
C VAL A 247 -1.34 -21.37 -7.86
N ALA A 248 -1.98 -21.99 -6.86
CA ALA A 248 -3.15 -22.84 -7.07
C ALA A 248 -4.33 -22.08 -7.73
N GLU A 249 -4.40 -20.76 -7.52
CA GLU A 249 -5.43 -19.88 -8.10
C GLU A 249 -4.97 -19.13 -9.37
N GLY A 250 -3.84 -19.51 -9.96
CA GLY A 250 -3.38 -18.98 -11.25
C GLY A 250 -2.30 -17.90 -11.15
N GLY A 251 -1.90 -17.53 -9.94
CA GLY A 251 -0.71 -16.74 -9.68
C GLY A 251 0.56 -17.42 -10.23
N ARG A 252 1.55 -16.61 -10.59
CA ARG A 252 2.82 -17.09 -11.15
C ARG A 252 3.98 -16.70 -10.23
N ILE A 253 4.88 -17.65 -9.97
CA ILE A 253 6.14 -17.45 -9.26
C ILE A 253 7.30 -18.01 -10.10
N TRP A 254 8.53 -17.67 -9.73
CA TRP A 254 9.76 -18.20 -10.33
C TRP A 254 10.68 -18.78 -9.24
N PRO A 255 11.75 -19.52 -9.59
CA PRO A 255 12.54 -20.26 -8.60
C PRO A 255 13.11 -19.45 -7.44
N ARG A 256 13.43 -18.17 -7.66
CA ARG A 256 13.97 -17.26 -6.64
C ARG A 256 12.98 -16.21 -6.14
N PHE A 257 11.69 -16.50 -6.25
CA PHE A 257 10.62 -15.56 -5.87
C PHE A 257 10.72 -15.13 -4.41
N ALA A 258 10.94 -16.08 -3.50
CA ALA A 258 11.04 -15.82 -2.07
C ALA A 258 12.27 -14.96 -1.75
N GLU A 259 13.43 -15.33 -2.29
CA GLU A 259 14.66 -14.55 -2.11
C GLU A 259 14.52 -13.15 -2.74
N HIS A 260 13.85 -13.02 -3.87
CA HIS A 260 13.57 -11.72 -4.48
C HIS A 260 12.69 -10.83 -3.59
N CYS A 261 11.65 -11.38 -2.95
CA CYS A 261 10.86 -10.65 -1.95
C CYS A 261 11.74 -10.15 -0.80
N GLY A 262 12.69 -10.99 -0.34
CA GLY A 262 13.66 -10.61 0.68
C GLY A 262 14.61 -9.50 0.25
N GLU A 263 15.09 -9.53 -0.99
CA GLU A 263 15.94 -8.47 -1.55
C GLU A 263 15.16 -7.17 -1.76
N LEU A 264 13.92 -7.23 -2.27
CA LEU A 264 13.03 -6.08 -2.37
C LEU A 264 12.82 -5.44 -1.00
N TYR A 265 12.46 -6.22 0.03
CA TYR A 265 12.28 -5.72 1.38
C TYR A 265 13.55 -5.07 1.93
N SER A 266 14.73 -5.61 1.59
CA SER A 266 16.01 -5.01 1.99
C SER A 266 16.25 -3.61 1.43
N THR A 267 15.50 -3.20 0.39
CA THR A 267 15.56 -1.84 -0.18
C THR A 267 14.62 -0.84 0.50
N SER A 268 13.94 -1.20 1.59
CA SER A 268 13.11 -0.26 2.36
C SER A 268 13.84 1.05 2.74
N PRO A 269 15.15 1.05 3.09
CA PRO A 269 15.90 2.29 3.32
C PRO A 269 16.03 3.18 2.07
N VAL A 270 15.99 2.60 0.86
CA VAL A 270 15.99 3.33 -0.41
C VAL A 270 14.68 4.08 -0.58
N GLU A 271 13.55 3.41 -0.33
CA GLU A 271 12.22 4.05 -0.39
C GLU A 271 12.11 5.21 0.60
N LEU A 272 12.60 5.02 1.84
CA LEU A 272 12.67 6.09 2.84
C LEU A 272 13.59 7.23 2.39
N GLY A 273 14.73 6.93 1.76
CA GLY A 273 15.63 7.94 1.19
C GLY A 273 14.98 8.77 0.08
N LEU A 274 14.26 8.14 -0.84
CA LEU A 274 13.52 8.82 -1.90
C LEU A 274 12.40 9.71 -1.32
N PHE A 275 11.68 9.20 -0.32
CA PHE A 275 10.66 9.97 0.38
C PHE A 275 11.25 11.17 1.12
N ALA A 276 12.36 10.98 1.83
CA ALA A 276 13.07 12.05 2.53
C ALA A 276 13.51 13.16 1.55
N LEU A 277 14.05 12.80 0.38
CA LEU A 277 14.40 13.75 -0.68
C LEU A 277 13.19 14.49 -1.26
N GLN A 278 12.02 13.86 -1.28
CA GLN A 278 10.79 14.52 -1.76
C GLN A 278 10.25 15.54 -0.75
N THR A 279 10.31 15.21 0.55
CA THR A 279 9.75 16.06 1.61
C THR A 279 10.72 17.14 2.08
N GLU A 280 12.03 16.90 1.99
CA GLU A 280 13.10 17.74 2.56
C GLU A 280 12.99 17.95 4.09
N GLU A 281 12.15 17.16 4.78
CA GLU A 281 11.95 17.30 6.21
C GLU A 281 13.13 16.69 7.00
N PRO A 282 13.69 17.41 8.00
CA PRO A 282 14.88 16.95 8.73
C PRO A 282 14.72 15.57 9.37
N GLU A 283 13.55 15.27 9.93
CA GLU A 283 13.26 13.99 10.59
C GLU A 283 13.33 12.81 9.61
N HIS A 284 12.76 12.96 8.41
CA HIS A 284 12.84 11.93 7.36
C HIS A 284 14.27 11.74 6.87
N MET A 285 15.02 12.84 6.71
CA MET A 285 16.42 12.80 6.27
C MET A 285 17.31 12.11 7.32
N GLU A 286 17.09 12.34 8.61
CA GLU A 286 17.81 11.65 9.69
C GLU A 286 17.46 10.15 9.74
N ALA A 287 16.17 9.81 9.64
CA ALA A 287 15.72 8.42 9.61
C ALA A 287 16.31 7.66 8.41
N ALA A 288 16.32 8.26 7.21
CA ALA A 288 16.94 7.68 6.03
C ALA A 288 18.44 7.41 6.24
N ARG A 289 19.20 8.38 6.76
CA ARG A 289 20.64 8.22 7.05
C ARG A 289 20.91 7.06 8.01
N ALA A 290 20.12 6.95 9.08
CA ALA A 290 20.29 5.90 10.07
C ALA A 290 20.07 4.50 9.47
N GLN A 291 19.08 4.35 8.56
CA GLN A 291 18.80 3.06 7.93
C GLN A 291 19.73 2.72 6.76
N LEU A 292 20.24 3.73 6.05
CA LEU A 292 21.17 3.56 4.92
C LEU A 292 22.61 3.29 5.38
N ASN A 293 22.99 3.72 6.58
CA ASN A 293 24.30 3.47 7.16
C ASN A 293 24.21 2.99 8.62
N PRO A 294 23.67 1.80 8.87
CA PRO A 294 23.50 1.29 10.23
C PRO A 294 24.87 1.04 10.88
N THR A 295 25.06 1.56 12.09
CA THR A 295 26.22 1.23 12.92
C THR A 295 26.17 -0.26 13.30
N VAL A 296 27.20 -1.00 12.90
CA VAL A 296 27.43 -2.41 13.25
C VAL A 296 27.75 -2.57 14.74
#